data_AF-A0A6B3F508-F1
#
_entry.id   AF-A0A6B3F508-F1
#
_cell.length_a   1.000
_cell.length_b   1.000
_cell.length_c   1.000
_cell.angle_alpha   90.00
_cell.angle_beta   90.00
_cell.angle_gamma   90.00
#
_symmetry.space_group_name_H-M   'P 1'
#
loop_
_entity.id
_entity.type
_entity.pdbx_description
1 polymer ?
#
loop_
_entity_poly.entity_id
_entity_poly.type
_entity_poly.pdbx_seq_one_letter_code
_entity_poly.pdbx_strand_id
1 'polypeptide(L)'
;MARHGQAWVPYAEGGFTFASGETAMRRLLDEHPDLDGVFAANDLMAQGACQVLREHGRRVPADVSVVGFDDSPAAVTAHPPLTTIRQPVEEMAAEMARLLHTHIES
;
A
#
# COMPACT_ATOMS: atom_id res chain seq x y z
N MET A 1 -10.34 3.30 12.89
CA MET A 1 -11.66 3.56 12.27
C MET A 1 -12.83 3.06 13.13
N ALA A 2 -12.83 1.82 13.63
CA ALA A 2 -13.84 1.32 14.58
C ALA A 2 -13.99 2.17 15.88
N ARG A 3 -12.88 2.72 16.41
CA ARG A 3 -12.91 3.66 17.55
C ARG A 3 -13.51 5.05 17.25
N HIS A 4 -13.77 5.35 15.96
CA HIS A 4 -14.41 6.58 15.50
C HIS A 4 -15.81 6.33 14.89
N GLY A 5 -16.43 5.17 15.16
CA GLY A 5 -17.80 4.88 14.74
C GLY A 5 -17.95 4.31 13.32
N GLN A 6 -16.85 4.10 12.59
CA GLN A 6 -16.90 3.38 11.31
C GLN A 6 -16.76 1.88 11.58
N ALA A 7 -17.89 1.19 11.62
CA ALA A 7 -17.98 -0.25 11.91
C ALA A 7 -17.26 -1.12 10.86
N TRP A 8 -17.06 -0.59 9.65
CA TRP A 8 -16.45 -1.28 8.53
C TRP A 8 -15.83 -0.25 7.57
N VAL A 9 -14.65 -0.56 7.04
CA VAL A 9 -14.00 0.24 5.99
C VAL A 9 -14.07 -0.58 4.71
N PRO A 10 -14.54 -0.02 3.58
CA PRO A 10 -14.46 -0.69 2.30
C PRO A 10 -13.07 -1.22 2.00
N TYR A 11 -12.98 -2.40 1.39
CA TYR A 11 -11.72 -2.98 0.98
C TYR A 11 -11.86 -3.66 -0.39
N ALA A 12 -10.76 -3.70 -1.12
CA ALA A 12 -10.60 -4.51 -2.31
C ALA A 12 -9.30 -5.31 -2.18
N GLU A 13 -9.36 -6.60 -2.52
CA GLU A 13 -8.19 -7.47 -2.47
C GLU A 13 -7.25 -7.19 -3.64
N GLY A 14 -5.95 -7.31 -3.38
CA GLY A 14 -4.91 -7.29 -4.39
C GLY A 14 -3.86 -8.38 -4.12
N GLY A 15 -2.78 -8.36 -4.89
CA GLY A 15 -1.76 -9.42 -4.91
C GLY A 15 -0.34 -8.91 -4.76
N PHE A 16 -0.14 -7.78 -4.07
CA PHE A 16 1.17 -7.15 -3.82
C PHE A 16 1.91 -6.69 -5.09
N THR A 17 1.21 -6.56 -6.21
CA THR A 17 1.77 -6.06 -7.48
C THR A 17 1.16 -4.71 -7.85
N PHE A 18 1.89 -3.94 -8.66
CA PHE A 18 1.41 -2.69 -9.25
C PHE A 18 0.04 -2.86 -9.94
N ALA A 19 -0.07 -3.82 -10.86
CA ALA A 19 -1.30 -4.08 -11.62
C ALA A 19 -2.49 -4.49 -10.71
N SER A 20 -2.22 -5.21 -9.62
CA SER A 20 -3.26 -5.53 -8.64
C SER A 20 -3.73 -4.30 -7.86
N GLY A 21 -2.83 -3.34 -7.59
CA GLY A 21 -3.17 -2.05 -7.01
C GLY A 21 -4.05 -1.20 -7.92
N GLU A 22 -3.77 -1.19 -9.22
CA GLU A 22 -4.64 -0.54 -10.20
C GLU A 22 -6.05 -1.16 -10.22
N THR A 23 -6.11 -2.49 -10.31
CA THR A 23 -7.38 -3.23 -10.37
C THR A 23 -8.22 -3.00 -9.10
N ALA A 24 -7.59 -3.07 -7.93
CA ALA A 24 -8.24 -2.80 -6.65
C ALA A 24 -8.73 -1.35 -6.54
N MET A 25 -7.93 -0.37 -6.98
CA MET A 25 -8.30 1.05 -6.91
C MET A 25 -9.46 1.38 -7.85
N ARG A 26 -9.51 0.82 -9.07
CA ARG A 26 -10.65 1.00 -9.98
C ARG A 26 -11.94 0.50 -9.32
N ARG A 27 -11.89 -0.71 -8.74
CA ARG A 27 -13.02 -1.27 -8.01
C ARG A 27 -13.48 -0.41 -6.83
N LEU A 28 -12.53 0.12 -6.05
CA LEU A 28 -12.86 1.01 -4.93
C LEU A 28 -13.50 2.31 -5.40
N LEU A 29 -13.04 2.92 -6.50
CA LEU A 29 -13.67 4.13 -7.05
C LEU A 29 -15.07 3.84 -7.61
N ASP A 30 -15.28 2.69 -8.23
CA ASP A 30 -16.58 2.29 -8.77
C ASP A 30 -17.61 2.05 -7.66
N GLU A 31 -17.21 1.36 -6.59
CA GLU A 31 -18.09 1.04 -5.45
C GLU A 31 -18.23 2.20 -4.45
N HIS A 32 -17.19 3.04 -4.32
CA HIS A 32 -17.08 4.11 -3.33
C HIS A 32 -16.48 5.40 -3.94
N PRO A 33 -17.21 6.09 -4.83
CA PRO A 33 -16.70 7.24 -5.58
C PRO A 33 -16.31 8.46 -4.74
N ASP A 34 -16.80 8.50 -3.49
CA ASP A 34 -16.56 9.57 -2.50
C ASP A 34 -15.43 9.24 -1.51
N LEU A 35 -14.69 8.15 -1.71
CA LEU A 35 -13.53 7.85 -0.86
C LEU A 35 -12.51 8.99 -0.94
N ASP A 36 -11.90 9.32 0.19
CA ASP A 36 -10.92 10.40 0.35
C ASP A 36 -9.54 9.88 0.78
N GLY A 37 -9.42 8.57 0.99
CA GLY A 37 -8.20 7.94 1.47
C GLY A 37 -8.12 6.45 1.18
N VAL A 38 -6.92 5.97 0.87
CA VAL A 38 -6.58 4.55 0.75
C VAL A 38 -5.30 4.24 1.53
N PHE A 39 -5.36 3.15 2.29
CA PHE A 39 -4.19 2.48 2.83
C PHE A 39 -3.93 1.22 1.99
N ALA A 40 -2.81 1.18 1.27
CA ALA A 40 -2.45 0.04 0.44
C ALA A 40 -1.57 -0.95 1.22
N ALA A 41 -1.68 -2.23 0.88
CA ALA A 41 -0.96 -3.29 1.58
C ALA A 41 0.57 -3.28 1.33
N ASN A 42 1.02 -2.68 0.23
CA ASN A 42 2.43 -2.38 -0.04
C ASN A 42 2.58 -1.18 -0.98
N ASP A 43 3.81 -0.70 -1.13
CA ASP A 43 4.13 0.46 -1.98
C ASP A 43 3.88 0.22 -3.47
N LEU A 44 4.07 -1.01 -3.98
CA LEU A 44 3.77 -1.32 -5.38
C LEU A 44 2.27 -1.15 -5.68
N MET A 45 1.42 -1.68 -4.81
CA MET A 45 -0.03 -1.50 -4.94
C MET A 45 -0.43 -0.03 -4.76
N ALA A 46 0.17 0.69 -3.81
CA ALA A 46 -0.07 2.13 -3.63
C ALA A 46 0.33 2.94 -4.88
N GLN A 47 1.45 2.60 -5.52
CA GLN A 47 1.88 3.23 -6.77
C GLN A 47 0.88 2.99 -7.91
N GLY A 48 0.35 1.76 -8.01
CA GLY A 48 -0.74 1.44 -8.95
C GLY A 48 -2.02 2.21 -8.65
N ALA A 49 -2.39 2.33 -7.37
CA ALA A 49 -3.53 3.14 -6.95
C ALA A 49 -3.38 4.62 -7.35
N CYS A 50 -2.19 5.22 -7.13
CA CYS A 50 -1.88 6.58 -7.57
C CYS A 50 -2.02 6.76 -9.09
N GLN A 51 -1.65 5.75 -9.89
CA GLN A 51 -1.85 5.79 -11.35
C GLN A 51 -3.33 5.87 -11.71
N VAL A 52 -4.16 5.01 -11.12
CA VAL A 52 -5.61 5.00 -11.37
C VAL A 52 -6.26 6.29 -10.92
N LEU A 53 -5.92 6.80 -9.73
CA LEU A 53 -6.45 8.07 -9.23
C LEU A 53 -6.16 9.21 -10.21
N ARG A 54 -4.93 9.28 -10.72
CA ARG A 54 -4.53 10.27 -11.73
C ARG A 54 -5.31 10.12 -13.04
N GLU A 55 -5.50 8.90 -13.53
CA GLU A 55 -6.32 8.62 -14.73
C GLU A 55 -7.78 9.08 -14.58
N HIS A 56 -8.31 9.04 -13.36
CA HIS A 56 -9.67 9.52 -13.03
C HIS A 56 -9.70 11.00 -12.61
N GLY A 57 -8.61 11.73 -12.82
CA GLY A 57 -8.51 13.15 -12.50
C GLY A 57 -8.51 13.48 -10.99
N ARG A 58 -8.28 12.48 -10.13
CA ARG A 58 -8.13 12.68 -8.67
C ARG A 58 -6.68 12.99 -8.33
N ARG A 59 -6.45 14.06 -7.58
CA ARG A 59 -5.12 14.50 -7.14
C ARG A 59 -4.76 13.80 -5.84
N VAL A 60 -3.57 13.23 -5.78
CA VAL A 60 -2.97 12.74 -4.54
C VAL A 60 -2.03 13.82 -4.00
N PRO A 61 -2.15 14.26 -2.73
CA PRO A 61 -3.12 13.82 -1.71
C PRO A 61 -4.43 14.65 -1.66
N ALA A 62 -4.57 15.69 -2.49
CA ALA A 62 -5.58 16.73 -2.29
C ALA A 62 -7.04 16.25 -2.40
N ASP A 63 -7.32 15.27 -3.26
CA ASP A 63 -8.65 14.69 -3.43
C ASP A 63 -8.72 13.30 -2.77
N VAL A 64 -7.64 12.51 -2.89
CA VAL A 64 -7.51 11.19 -2.25
C VAL A 64 -6.12 11.04 -1.66
N SER A 65 -6.03 10.82 -0.36
CA SER A 65 -4.78 10.52 0.32
C SER A 65 -4.38 9.06 0.12
N VAL A 66 -3.10 8.79 -0.15
CA VAL A 66 -2.59 7.42 -0.33
C VAL A 66 -1.46 7.17 0.65
N VAL A 67 -1.57 6.09 1.41
CA VAL A 67 -0.52 5.59 2.29
C VAL A 67 -0.12 4.19 1.81
N GLY A 68 1.17 4.03 1.54
CA GLY A 68 1.79 2.74 1.24
C GLY A 68 2.32 2.03 2.48
N PHE A 69 3.06 0.96 2.23
CA PHE A 69 3.66 0.11 3.24
C PHE A 69 4.92 -0.53 2.64
N ASP A 70 6.01 -0.60 3.40
CA ASP A 70 7.35 -1.15 3.13
C ASP A 70 8.47 -0.10 3.19
N ASP A 71 8.24 1.14 2.72
CA ASP A 71 9.31 2.12 2.43
C ASP A 71 10.36 1.60 1.44
N SER A 72 9.84 0.96 0.39
CA SER A 72 10.60 0.36 -0.71
C SER A 72 10.98 1.39 -1.79
N PRO A 73 11.85 1.05 -2.76
CA PRO A 73 12.14 1.93 -3.90
C PRO A 73 10.91 2.38 -4.70
N ALA A 74 9.81 1.61 -4.67
CA ALA A 74 8.55 2.00 -5.29
C ALA A 74 7.95 3.27 -4.65
N ALA A 75 8.10 3.45 -3.33
CA ALA A 75 7.62 4.65 -2.64
C ALA A 75 8.30 5.94 -3.13
N VAL A 76 9.61 5.87 -3.40
CA VAL A 76 10.41 7.01 -3.86
C VAL A 76 10.13 7.34 -5.32
N THR A 77 9.90 6.31 -6.15
CA THR A 77 9.70 6.45 -7.60
C THR A 77 8.24 6.67 -8.00
N ALA A 78 7.31 6.58 -7.04
CA ALA A 78 5.92 6.94 -7.25
C ALA A 78 5.75 8.44 -7.55
N HIS A 79 4.62 8.78 -8.18
CA HIS A 79 4.27 10.15 -8.50
C HIS A 79 2.83 10.45 -8.05
N PRO A 80 2.63 11.20 -6.94
CA PRO A 80 3.68 11.74 -6.05
C PRO A 80 4.44 10.64 -5.28
N PRO A 81 5.63 10.94 -4.72
CA PRO A 81 6.30 10.06 -3.76
C PRO A 81 5.35 9.70 -2.60
N LEU A 82 5.41 8.46 -2.14
CA LEU A 82 4.43 7.94 -1.17
C LEU A 82 4.77 8.32 0.26
N THR A 83 3.74 8.69 1.02
CA THR A 83 3.74 8.46 2.46
C THR A 83 3.63 6.95 2.68
N THR A 84 4.53 6.36 3.45
CA THR A 84 4.59 4.90 3.63
C THR A 84 5.06 4.52 5.02
N ILE A 85 4.66 3.33 5.48
CA ILE A 85 5.14 2.75 6.74
C ILE A 85 6.39 1.94 6.45
N ARG A 86 7.53 2.37 7.01
CA ARG A 86 8.80 1.65 6.91
C ARG A 86 8.75 0.32 7.64
N GLN A 87 9.12 -0.74 6.94
CA GLN A 87 9.46 -2.03 7.55
C GLN A 87 10.98 -2.21 7.56
N PRO A 88 11.58 -2.71 8.67
CA PRO A 88 13.03 -2.96 8.73
C PRO A 88 13.36 -4.31 8.03
N VAL A 89 13.07 -4.42 6.74
CA VAL A 89 13.15 -5.69 5.99
C VAL A 89 14.57 -6.27 5.96
N GLU A 90 15.61 -5.42 5.91
CA GLU A 90 17.01 -5.85 5.96
C GLU A 90 17.37 -6.46 7.32
N GLU A 91 16.92 -5.84 8.42
CA GLU A 91 17.15 -6.35 9.77
C GLU A 91 16.40 -7.68 9.98
N MET A 92 15.16 -7.76 9.50
CA MET A 92 14.37 -9.00 9.53
C MET A 92 15.05 -10.13 8.75
N ALA A 93 15.56 -9.84 7.55
CA ALA A 93 16.26 -10.83 6.73
C ALA A 93 17.57 -11.30 7.39
N ALA A 94 18.33 -10.37 7.97
CA ALA A 94 19.56 -10.70 8.70
C ALA A 94 19.27 -11.62 9.91
N GLU A 95 18.22 -11.31 10.68
CA GLU A 95 17.81 -12.12 11.82
C GLU A 95 17.29 -13.50 11.39
N MET A 96 16.52 -13.58 10.31
CA MET A 96 16.09 -14.86 9.74
C MET A 96 17.28 -15.75 9.35
N ALA A 97 18.30 -15.19 8.69
CA ALA A 97 19.50 -15.94 8.32
C ALA A 97 20.25 -16.45 9.56
N ARG A 98 20.36 -15.63 10.61
CA ARG A 98 20.99 -16.00 11.89
C ARG A 98 20.25 -17.14 12.59
N LEU A 99 18.92 -17.08 12.63
CA LEU A 99 18.08 -18.11 13.23
C LEU A 99 18.17 -19.42 12.46
N LEU A 100 18.16 -19.38 11.12
CA LEU A 100 18.30 -20.56 10.27
C LEU A 100 19.66 -21.25 10.47
N HIS A 101 20.74 -20.47 10.51
CA HIS A 101 22.08 -21.00 10.80
C HIS A 101 22.12 -21.69 12.16
N THR A 102 21.52 -21.07 13.19
CA THR A 102 21.46 -21.66 14.54
C THR A 102 20.70 -22.99 14.55
N HIS A 103 19.61 -23.08 13.78
CA HIS A 103 18.78 -24.27 13.71
C HIS A 103 19.45 -25.43 12.96
N ILE A 104 20.22 -25.15 11.91
CA ILE A 104 20.90 -26.20 11.12
C ILE A 104 22.13 -26.77 11.84
N GLU A 105 22.76 -26.00 12.73
CA GLU A 105 23.91 -26.47 13.53
C GLU A 105 23.51 -27.19 14.84
N SER A 106 22.21 -27.29 15.15
CA SER A 106 21.67 -28.03 16.30
C SER A 106 21.32 -29.47 15.93
#